data_AF-A0A0M0BP53-F1
#
_entry.id   AF-A0A0M0BP53-F1
#
_cell.length_a   1.000
_cell.length_b   1.000
_cell.length_c   1.000
_cell.angle_alpha   90.00
_cell.angle_beta   90.00
_cell.angle_gamma   90.00
#
_symmetry.space_group_name_H-M   'P 1'
#
loop_
_entity.id
_entity.type
_entity.pdbx_description
1 polymer ?
#
loop_
_entity_poly.entity_id
_entity_poly.type
_entity_poly.pdbx_seq_one_letter_code
_entity_poly.pdbx_strand_id
1 'polypeptide(L)' 'MSDRNLRLRKLIEHWAEHNDEHRARFEESAAEAAGMGLNAVAGGLRAAAERAGEVSKHLRRALAAFE' A
#
# COMPACT_ATOMS: atom_id res chain seq x y z
N MET A 1 4.85 -26.92 -1.40
CA MET A 1 3.77 -26.15 -0.75
C MET A 1 2.42 -26.76 -1.04
N SER A 2 1.47 -26.69 -0.11
CA SER A 2 0.06 -27.09 -0.38
C SER A 2 -0.65 -26.06 -1.26
N ASP A 3 -1.72 -26.47 -1.94
CA ASP A 3 -2.59 -25.57 -2.72
C ASP A 3 -3.12 -24.38 -1.90
N ARG A 4 -3.40 -24.62 -0.61
CA ARG A 4 -3.84 -23.57 0.31
C ARG A 4 -2.73 -22.55 0.57
N ASN A 5 -1.48 -23.00 0.73
CA ASN A 5 -0.34 -22.12 0.93
C ASN A 5 -0.08 -21.29 -0.34
N LEU A 6 -0.15 -21.90 -1.53
CA LEU A 6 0.01 -21.19 -2.80
C LEU A 6 -1.05 -20.11 -3.01
N ARG A 7 -2.33 -20.41 -2.71
CA ARG A 7 -3.41 -19.42 -2.79
C ARG A 7 -3.18 -18.25 -1.84
N LEU A 8 -2.78 -18.53 -0.60
CA LEU A 8 -2.51 -17.48 0.38
C LEU A 8 -1.32 -16.60 -0.04
N ARG A 9 -0.22 -17.21 -0.52
CA ARG A 9 0.94 -16.48 -1.04
C ARG A 9 0.54 -15.51 -2.15
N LYS A 10 -0.24 -15.97 -3.15
CA LYS A 10 -0.73 -15.12 -4.25
C LYS A 10 -1.64 -13.99 -3.78
N LEU A 11 -2.49 -14.23 -2.79
CA LEU A 11 -3.35 -13.18 -2.21
C LEU A 11 -2.52 -12.10 -1.52
N ILE A 12 -1.52 -12.49 -0.72
CA ILE A 12 -0.64 -11.54 -0.03
C ILE A 12 0.18 -10.72 -1.02
N GLU A 13 0.66 -11.33 -2.09
CA GLU A 13 1.35 -10.66 -3.21
C GLU A 13 0.45 -9.61 -3.86
N HIS A 14 -0.77 -10.00 -4.25
CA HIS A 14 -1.75 -9.09 -4.83
C HIS A 14 -2.10 -7.92 -3.89
N TRP A 15 -2.27 -8.16 -2.59
CA TRP A 15 -2.53 -7.10 -1.63
C TRP A 15 -1.35 -6.13 -1.48
N ALA A 16 -0.12 -6.62 -1.54
CA ALA A 16 1.06 -5.76 -1.47
C ALA A 16 1.18 -4.85 -2.70
N GLU A 17 0.93 -5.41 -3.90
CA GLU A 17 0.90 -4.65 -5.15
C GLU A 17 -0.21 -3.60 -5.15
N HIS A 18 -1.42 -3.98 -4.75
CA HIS A 18 -2.55 -3.06 -4.74
C HIS A 18 -2.39 -1.92 -3.73
N ASN A 19 -1.78 -2.18 -2.57
CA ASN A 19 -1.44 -1.14 -1.61
C ASN A 19 -0.40 -0.16 -2.13
N ASP A 20 0.56 -0.61 -2.95
CA ASP A 20 1.52 0.28 -3.60
C ASP A 20 0.86 1.18 -4.65
N GLU A 21 -0.10 0.65 -5.41
CA GLU A 21 -0.91 1.47 -6.33
C GLU A 21 -1.74 2.52 -5.58
N HIS A 22 -2.33 2.14 -4.44
CA HIS A 22 -3.05 3.08 -3.59
C HIS A 22 -2.13 4.16 -3.04
N ARG A 23 -0.96 3.76 -2.54
CA ARG A 23 0.05 4.70 -2.05
C ARG A 23 0.41 5.72 -3.12
N ALA A 24 0.75 5.29 -4.33
CA ALA A 24 1.11 6.19 -5.42
C ALA A 24 -0.02 7.19 -5.75
N ARG A 25 -1.27 6.70 -5.83
CA ARG A 25 -2.45 7.55 -6.06
C ARG A 25 -2.68 8.55 -4.92
N PHE A 26 -2.49 8.15 -3.67
CA PHE A 26 -2.61 9.06 -2.53
C PHE A 26 -1.51 10.13 -2.51
N GLU A 27 -0.28 9.78 -2.90
CA GLU A 27 0.82 10.74 -3.04
C GLU A 27 0.53 11.77 -4.15
N GLU A 28 0.04 11.32 -5.31
CA GLU A 28 -0.38 12.19 -6.42
C GLU A 28 -1.51 13.14 -5.99
N SER A 29 -2.61 12.60 -5.45
CA SER A 29 -3.72 13.42 -4.99
C SER A 29 -3.34 14.35 -3.83
N ALA A 30 -2.38 13.97 -2.98
CA ALA A 30 -1.87 14.86 -1.95
C ALA A 30 -1.11 16.06 -2.54
N ALA A 31 -0.36 15.85 -3.63
CA ALA A 31 0.32 16.93 -4.33
C ALA A 31 -0.69 17.88 -5.01
N GLU A 32 -1.72 17.33 -5.65
CA GLU A 32 -2.82 18.12 -6.22
C GLU A 32 -3.55 18.95 -5.15
N ALA A 33 -3.96 18.32 -4.03
CA ALA A 33 -4.64 19.01 -2.94
C ALA A 33 -3.79 20.13 -2.32
N ALA A 34 -2.47 19.93 -2.22
CA ALA A 34 -1.56 20.97 -1.78
C ALA A 34 -1.49 22.15 -2.76
N GLY A 35 -1.46 21.86 -4.07
CA GLY A 35 -1.54 22.89 -5.13
C GLY A 35 -2.84 23.71 -5.10
N MET A 36 -3.93 23.12 -4.59
CA MET A 36 -5.22 23.79 -4.38
C MET A 36 -5.32 24.55 -3.04
N GLY A 37 -4.27 24.55 -2.21
CA GLY A 37 -4.29 25.15 -0.87
C GLY A 37 -5.04 24.34 0.19
N LEU A 38 -5.47 23.12 -0.12
CA LEU A 38 -6.21 22.22 0.77
C LEU A 38 -5.25 21.43 1.68
N ASN A 39 -4.46 22.16 2.49
CA ASN A 39 -3.35 21.59 3.26
C ASN A 39 -3.76 20.44 4.21
N ALA A 40 -4.94 20.53 4.83
CA ALA A 40 -5.44 19.47 5.70
C ALA A 40 -5.77 18.18 4.92
N VAL A 41 -6.34 18.30 3.72
CA VAL A 41 -6.65 17.17 2.82
C VAL A 41 -5.35 16.53 2.34
N ALA A 42 -4.38 17.35 1.90
CA ALA A 42 -3.05 16.86 1.51
C ALA A 42 -2.35 16.11 2.65
N GLY A 43 -2.47 16.61 3.89
CA GLY A 43 -1.96 15.93 5.09
C GLY A 43 -2.59 14.55 5.31
N GLY A 44 -3.92 14.46 5.20
CA GLY A 44 -4.64 13.19 5.32
C GLY A 44 -4.23 12.16 4.26
N LEU A 45 -4.08 12.61 3.01
CA LEU A 45 -3.66 11.75 1.90
C LEU A 45 -2.22 11.25 2.06
N ARG A 46 -1.29 12.11 2.50
CA ARG A 46 0.10 11.67 2.82
C ARG A 46 0.13 10.63 3.93
N ALA A 47 -0.65 10.83 4.99
CA ALA A 47 -0.75 9.85 6.07
C ALA A 47 -1.35 8.52 5.59
N ALA A 48 -2.31 8.56 4.66
CA ALA A 48 -2.87 7.34 4.05
C ALA A 48 -1.82 6.62 3.18
N ALA A 49 -1.05 7.36 2.38
CA ALA A 49 0.05 6.83 1.57
C ALA A 49 1.12 6.12 2.42
N GLU A 50 1.54 6.76 3.51
CA GLU A 50 2.51 6.19 4.45
C GLU A 50 2.00 4.87 5.05
N ARG A 51 0.76 4.86 5.53
CA ARG A 51 0.14 3.66 6.09
C ARG A 51 0.02 2.54 5.07
N ALA A 52 -0.36 2.85 3.83
CA ALA A 52 -0.41 1.86 2.74
C ALA A 52 0.97 1.23 2.50
N GLY A 53 2.04 2.05 2.48
CA GLY A 53 3.42 1.57 2.36
C GLY A 53 3.85 0.65 3.51
N GLU A 54 3.51 0.98 4.76
CA GLU A 54 3.81 0.11 5.90
C GLU A 54 3.05 -1.22 5.84
N VAL A 55 1.79 -1.22 5.38
CA VAL A 55 1.04 -2.47 5.12
C VAL A 55 1.77 -3.31 4.07
N SER A 56 2.15 -2.72 2.91
CA SER A 56 2.89 -3.45 1.87
C SER A 56 4.20 -4.06 2.39
N LYS A 57 4.93 -3.34 3.25
CA LYS A 57 6.16 -3.82 3.88
C LYS A 57 5.91 -5.01 4.80
N HIS A 58 4.85 -5.00 5.59
CA HIS A 58 4.46 -6.15 6.41
C HIS A 58 4.06 -7.35 5.55
N LEU A 59 3.30 -7.14 4.47
CA LEU A 59 2.90 -8.18 3.54
C LEU A 59 4.12 -8.82 2.84
N ARG A 60 5.08 -8.01 2.39
CA ARG A 60 6.34 -8.50 1.79
C ARG A 60 7.18 -9.32 2.77
N ARG A 61 7.24 -8.91 4.04
CA ARG A 61 7.88 -9.71 5.10
C ARG A 61 7.16 -11.05 5.29
N ALA A 62 5.83 -11.07 5.24
CA ALA A 62 5.07 -12.31 5.30
C ALA A 62 5.34 -13.21 4.07
N LEU A 63 5.44 -12.64 2.86
CA LEU A 63 5.82 -13.38 1.65
C LEU A 63 7.19 -14.04 1.77
N ALA A 64 8.17 -13.34 2.36
CA ALA A 64 9.50 -13.88 2.59
C ALA A 64 9.50 -15.09 3.54
N ALA A 65 8.49 -15.25 4.39
CA ALA A 65 8.35 -16.39 5.29
C ALA A 65 7.74 -17.65 4.63
N PHE A 66 7.35 -17.58 3.35
CA PHE A 66 6.90 -18.75 2.56
C PHE A 66 8.08 -19.51 1.91
N GLU A 67 9.28 -19.48 2.49
CA GLU A 67 10.44 -20.29 2.05
C GLU A 67 10.05 -21.74 1.73
#